data_AF-A0A8B6GK69-F1
#
_entry.id   AF-A0A8B6GK69-F1
#
_cell.length_a   1.000
_cell.length_b   1.000
_cell.length_c   1.000
_cell.angle_alpha   90.00
_cell.angle_beta   90.00
_cell.angle_gamma   90.00
#
_symmetry.space_group_name_H-M   'P 1'
#
loop_
_entity.id
_entity.type
_entity.pdbx_description
1 polymer ?
#
loop_
_entity_poly.entity_id
_entity_poly.type
_entity_poly.pdbx_seq_one_letter_code
_entity_poly.pdbx_strand_id
1 'polypeptide(L)'
;MLFLLALASGRRRSEIHAFSISDACLRFNRDKSSVTLLTDPAFLAKNQIPDKGAEPVVIPALPSDSISVLLCPVRILSIYLERTCSLRSVSNSRLFIPIKKGISDLSVKTISTWICKCISLAYGSSKAELLNSFNVKAHDVRGISTSWALFNSASLEEVLSAGFWRNENSFISHYLQSMATFAESLYSLGPIVSAQRLNFPPVSSVTGDSALR
;
A
#
# COMPACT_ATOMS: atom_id res chain seq x y z
N MET A 1 0.51 -9.56 -1.90
CA MET A 1 1.25 -8.54 -2.70
C MET A 1 0.41 -7.28 -2.92
N LEU A 2 -0.65 -7.28 -3.75
CA LEU A 2 -1.42 -6.06 -4.09
C LEU A 2 -1.95 -5.30 -2.88
N PHE A 3 -2.49 -6.01 -1.88
CA PHE A 3 -2.92 -5.40 -0.64
C PHE A 3 -1.79 -4.62 0.06
N LEU A 4 -0.59 -5.22 0.18
CA LEU A 4 0.57 -4.58 0.79
C LEU A 4 1.02 -3.35 0.01
N LEU A 5 0.96 -3.38 -1.33
CA LEU A 5 1.30 -2.21 -2.13
C LEU A 5 0.25 -1.09 -2.01
N ALA A 6 -1.03 -1.45 -1.89
CA ALA A 6 -2.11 -0.49 -1.65
C ALA A 6 -1.95 0.19 -0.28
N LEU A 7 -1.67 -0.60 0.76
CA LEU A 7 -1.39 -0.09 2.09
C LEU A 7 -0.12 0.77 2.09
N ALA A 8 0.98 0.27 1.52
CA ALA A 8 2.26 0.96 1.52
C ALA A 8 2.26 2.25 0.70
N SER A 9 1.52 2.33 -0.41
CA SER A 9 1.47 3.55 -1.24
C SER A 9 0.49 4.60 -0.71
N GLY A 10 -0.62 4.18 -0.09
CA GLY A 10 -1.74 5.08 0.23
C GLY A 10 -2.48 5.61 -1.01
N ARG A 11 -2.20 5.11 -2.21
CA ARG A 11 -2.73 5.62 -3.48
C ARG A 11 -4.11 5.04 -3.81
N ARG A 12 -4.87 5.73 -4.69
CA ARG A 12 -6.17 5.19 -5.13
C ARG A 12 -5.95 3.99 -6.02
N ARG A 13 -6.95 3.10 -6.07
CA ARG A 13 -6.94 1.93 -6.96
C ARG A 13 -6.63 2.24 -8.43
N SER A 14 -7.02 3.42 -8.93
CA SER A 14 -6.75 3.85 -10.31
C SER A 14 -5.28 4.18 -10.53
N GLU A 15 -4.63 4.80 -9.54
CA GLU A 15 -3.18 5.06 -9.58
C GLU A 15 -2.40 3.75 -9.46
N ILE A 16 -2.83 2.84 -8.56
CA ILE A 16 -2.21 1.52 -8.41
C ILE A 16 -2.35 0.69 -9.69
N HIS A 17 -3.52 0.74 -10.34
CA HIS A 17 -3.73 0.14 -11.66
C HIS A 17 -2.80 0.75 -12.71
N ALA A 18 -2.53 2.06 -12.59
CA ALA A 18 -1.76 2.80 -13.56
C ALA A 18 -0.24 2.70 -13.42
N PHE A 19 0.29 2.15 -12.32
CA PHE A 19 1.73 1.97 -12.14
C PHE A 19 2.38 1.25 -13.33
N SER A 20 3.55 1.72 -13.74
CA SER A 20 4.31 1.19 -14.88
C SER A 20 5.62 0.53 -14.42
N ILE A 21 6.03 -0.51 -15.14
CA ILE A 21 7.34 -1.17 -14.99
C ILE A 21 8.42 -0.58 -15.88
N SER A 22 8.10 0.42 -16.71
CA SER A 22 9.11 1.07 -17.55
C SER A 22 10.25 1.62 -16.69
N ASP A 23 11.47 1.65 -17.22
CA ASP A 23 12.67 2.05 -16.47
C ASP A 23 12.57 3.46 -15.88
N ALA A 24 11.82 4.35 -16.53
CA ALA A 24 11.54 5.70 -16.02
C ALA A 24 10.62 5.68 -14.79
N CYS A 25 9.73 4.69 -14.69
CA CYS A 25 8.64 4.62 -13.72
C CYS A 25 8.87 3.67 -12.55
N LEU A 26 9.71 2.64 -12.68
CA LEU A 26 9.98 1.68 -11.61
C LEU A 26 11.47 1.56 -11.36
N ARG A 27 11.90 1.96 -10.16
CA ARG A 27 13.32 1.93 -9.77
C ARG A 27 13.48 1.42 -8.35
N PHE A 28 14.18 0.30 -8.19
CA PHE A 28 14.66 -0.14 -6.87
C PHE A 28 15.91 0.64 -6.50
N ASN A 29 16.04 1.01 -5.23
CA ASN A 29 17.32 1.50 -4.71
C ASN A 29 18.38 0.39 -4.82
N ARG A 30 19.66 0.77 -4.96
CA ARG A 30 20.81 -0.16 -5.12
C ARG A 30 20.87 -1.20 -4.01
N ASP A 31 20.59 -0.79 -2.78
CA ASP A 31 20.56 -1.64 -1.58
C ASP A 31 19.21 -2.34 -1.35
N LYS A 32 18.23 -2.14 -2.24
CA LYS A 32 16.84 -2.62 -2.10
C LYS A 32 16.14 -2.15 -0.82
N SER A 33 16.59 -1.06 -0.21
CA SER A 33 15.95 -0.42 0.95
C SER A 33 14.61 0.25 0.60
N SER A 34 14.36 0.52 -0.67
CA SER A 34 13.13 1.12 -1.16
C SER A 34 12.90 0.85 -2.65
N VAL A 35 11.66 1.11 -3.09
CA VAL A 35 11.28 1.14 -4.49
C VAL A 35 10.53 2.45 -4.79
N THR A 36 10.87 3.08 -5.91
CA THR A 36 10.15 4.22 -6.46
C THR A 36 9.23 3.76 -7.58
N LEU A 37 7.97 4.17 -7.53
CA LEU A 37 6.93 3.86 -8.50
C LEU A 37 6.29 5.13 -9.05
N LEU A 38 6.07 5.17 -10.35
CA LEU A 38 5.28 6.20 -11.05
C LEU A 38 4.18 5.53 -11.86
N THR A 39 3.11 6.28 -12.09
CA THR A 39 2.08 5.90 -13.06
C THR A 39 2.61 6.04 -14.47
N ASP A 40 2.02 5.28 -15.40
CA ASP A 40 2.22 5.50 -16.83
C ASP A 40 2.01 7.00 -17.19
N PRO A 41 2.89 7.64 -17.97
CA PRO A 41 2.75 9.06 -18.32
C PRO A 41 1.44 9.43 -19.02
N ALA A 42 0.78 8.48 -19.69
CA ALA A 42 -0.52 8.70 -20.33
C ALA A 42 -1.71 8.61 -19.34
N PHE A 43 -1.45 8.32 -18.06
CA PHE A 43 -2.49 8.27 -17.03
C PHE A 43 -2.74 9.66 -16.41
N LEU A 44 -4.02 10.05 -16.33
CA LEU A 44 -4.47 11.22 -15.58
C LEU A 44 -5.37 10.80 -14.42
N ALA A 45 -5.05 11.26 -13.22
CA ALA A 45 -5.87 10.99 -12.04
C ALA A 45 -7.19 11.77 -12.10
N LYS A 46 -8.26 11.22 -11.52
CA LYS A 46 -9.59 11.88 -11.45
C LYS A 46 -9.54 13.30 -10.87
N ASN A 47 -8.59 13.52 -9.94
CA ASN A 47 -8.39 14.80 -9.28
C ASN A 47 -6.98 15.34 -9.57
N GLN A 48 -6.49 15.16 -10.82
CA GLN A 48 -5.19 15.68 -11.23
C GLN A 48 -5.12 17.18 -10.90
N ILE A 49 -4.05 17.59 -10.24
CA ILE A 49 -3.78 19.00 -9.96
C ILE A 49 -3.11 19.55 -11.23
N PRO A 50 -3.67 20.58 -11.89
CA PRO A 50 -3.18 21.04 -13.20
C PRO A 50 -1.66 21.32 -13.25
N ASP A 51 -1.12 21.90 -12.19
CA ASP A 51 0.29 22.31 -12.13
C ASP A 51 1.22 21.26 -11.48
N LYS A 52 0.71 20.05 -11.23
CA LYS A 52 1.52 18.94 -10.72
C LYS A 52 1.43 17.74 -11.65
N GLY A 53 2.58 17.20 -12.03
CA GLY A 53 2.69 15.92 -12.73
C GLY A 53 2.38 14.72 -11.84
N ALA A 54 2.71 13.52 -12.33
CA ALA A 54 2.72 12.32 -11.52
C ALA A 54 3.80 12.45 -10.43
N GLU A 55 3.41 12.39 -9.17
CA GLU A 55 4.35 12.38 -8.05
C GLU A 55 4.90 10.95 -7.83
N PRO A 56 6.23 10.80 -7.66
CA PRO A 56 6.82 9.50 -7.34
C PRO A 56 6.27 8.95 -6.03
N VAL A 57 5.97 7.65 -6.02
CA VAL A 57 5.58 6.90 -4.82
C VAL A 57 6.80 6.14 -4.34
N VAL A 58 7.38 6.56 -3.22
CA VAL A 58 8.57 5.92 -2.64
C VAL A 58 8.13 4.99 -1.52
N ILE A 59 8.37 3.70 -1.67
CA ILE A 59 7.96 2.68 -0.71
C ILE A 59 9.21 2.11 -0.04
N PRO A 60 9.40 2.32 1.27
CA PRO A 60 10.50 1.70 2.00
C PRO A 60 10.30 0.19 2.17
N ALA A 61 11.40 -0.53 2.30
CA ALA A 61 11.41 -1.94 2.68
C ALA A 61 11.22 -2.07 4.19
N LEU A 62 10.61 -3.18 4.62
CA LEU A 62 10.66 -3.58 6.02
C LEU A 62 12.03 -4.19 6.37
N PRO A 63 12.45 -4.14 7.65
CA PRO A 63 13.61 -4.87 8.14
C PRO A 63 13.54 -6.36 7.79
N SER A 64 14.69 -6.98 7.58
CA SER A 64 14.78 -8.40 7.19
C SER A 64 14.75 -9.35 8.40
N ASP A 65 13.86 -9.11 9.36
CA ASP A 65 13.60 -10.05 10.46
C ASP A 65 12.55 -11.13 10.06
N SER A 66 12.39 -12.16 10.90
CA SER A 66 11.67 -13.39 10.56
C SER A 66 10.19 -13.19 10.19
N ILE A 67 9.53 -12.16 10.72
CA ILE A 67 8.10 -11.89 10.47
C ILE A 67 7.94 -10.79 9.40
N SER A 68 8.73 -9.72 9.50
CA SER A 68 8.66 -8.57 8.60
C SER A 68 9.01 -8.91 7.15
N VAL A 69 9.82 -9.96 6.94
CA VAL A 69 10.17 -10.46 5.61
C VAL A 69 8.94 -10.81 4.76
N LEU A 70 7.88 -11.39 5.35
CA LEU A 70 6.69 -11.81 4.60
C LEU A 70 5.76 -10.64 4.26
N LEU A 71 5.84 -9.55 5.04
CA LEU A 71 4.99 -8.36 4.89
C LEU A 71 5.69 -7.23 4.11
N CYS A 72 6.98 -7.39 3.77
CA CYS A 72 7.77 -6.37 3.11
C CYS A 72 7.25 -6.07 1.68
N PRO A 73 6.74 -4.85 1.42
CA PRO A 73 6.17 -4.49 0.11
C PRO A 73 7.22 -4.48 -1.01
N VAL A 74 8.45 -4.06 -0.71
CA VAL A 74 9.57 -4.04 -1.68
C VAL A 74 9.96 -5.44 -2.10
N ARG A 75 10.13 -6.35 -1.13
CA ARG A 75 10.49 -7.75 -1.39
C ARG A 75 9.41 -8.46 -2.20
N ILE A 76 8.14 -8.35 -1.79
CA ILE A 76 7.05 -9.04 -2.49
C ILE A 76 6.83 -8.49 -3.90
N LEU A 77 7.09 -7.20 -4.12
CA LEU A 77 7.07 -6.60 -5.45
C LEU A 77 8.18 -7.17 -6.34
N SER A 78 9.41 -7.28 -5.83
CA SER A 78 10.53 -7.91 -6.56
C SER A 78 10.20 -9.33 -6.98
N ILE A 79 9.65 -10.14 -6.06
CA ILE A 79 9.23 -11.53 -6.35
C ILE A 79 8.13 -11.57 -7.40
N TYR A 80 7.17 -10.64 -7.34
CA TYR A 80 6.09 -10.56 -8.32
C TYR A 80 6.63 -10.24 -9.73
N LEU A 81 7.54 -9.27 -9.85
CA LEU A 81 8.16 -8.90 -11.12
C LEU A 81 8.93 -10.10 -11.72
N GLU A 82 9.72 -10.79 -10.91
CA GLU A 82 10.46 -11.99 -11.31
C GLU A 82 9.50 -13.08 -11.82
N ARG A 83 8.48 -13.43 -11.03
CA ARG A 83 7.51 -14.49 -11.37
C ARG A 83 6.62 -14.16 -12.57
N THR A 84 6.44 -12.88 -12.87
CA THR A 84 5.61 -12.44 -14.00
C THR A 84 6.42 -12.08 -15.24
N CYS A 85 7.75 -12.10 -15.17
CA CYS A 85 8.63 -11.66 -16.25
C CYS A 85 8.32 -12.36 -17.58
N SER A 86 8.19 -13.69 -17.57
CA SER A 86 7.90 -14.49 -18.77
C SER A 86 6.48 -14.32 -19.33
N LEU A 87 5.57 -13.69 -18.58
CA LEU A 87 4.18 -13.47 -18.98
C LEU A 87 3.96 -12.07 -19.57
N ARG A 88 4.97 -11.20 -19.52
CA ARG A 88 4.83 -9.80 -19.93
C ARG A 88 4.98 -9.65 -21.43
N SER A 89 4.07 -8.89 -22.03
CA SER A 89 4.20 -8.42 -23.41
C SER A 89 5.13 -7.22 -23.46
N VAL A 90 5.92 -7.11 -24.54
CA VAL A 90 6.77 -5.93 -24.83
C VAL A 90 5.93 -4.64 -24.91
N SER A 91 4.68 -4.74 -25.36
CA SER A 91 3.79 -3.59 -25.52
C SER A 91 3.05 -3.17 -24.24
N ASN A 92 3.11 -3.95 -23.16
CA ASN A 92 2.37 -3.67 -21.94
C ASN A 92 3.33 -3.30 -20.80
N SER A 93 3.40 -2.01 -20.50
CA SER A 93 4.23 -1.46 -19.42
C SER A 93 3.56 -1.54 -18.04
N ARG A 94 2.34 -2.07 -17.89
CA ARG A 94 1.62 -2.08 -16.60
C ARG A 94 2.34 -2.93 -15.57
N LEU A 95 2.36 -2.43 -14.32
CA LEU A 95 2.85 -3.20 -13.19
C LEU A 95 2.04 -4.47 -13.01
N PHE A 96 0.72 -4.35 -12.93
CA PHE A 96 -0.17 -5.51 -12.79
C PHE A 96 -0.65 -6.00 -14.14
N ILE A 97 -0.46 -7.30 -14.38
CA ILE A 97 -0.90 -7.97 -15.61
C ILE A 97 -1.91 -9.08 -15.30
N PRO A 98 -2.80 -9.40 -16.25
CA PRO A 98 -3.63 -10.60 -16.14
C PRO A 98 -2.77 -11.87 -16.21
N ILE A 99 -3.02 -12.82 -15.31
CA ILE A 99 -2.32 -14.12 -15.30
C ILE A 99 -3.03 -15.14 -16.21
N LYS A 100 -4.34 -14.97 -16.42
CA LYS A 100 -5.14 -15.88 -17.25
C LYS A 100 -4.93 -15.56 -18.74
N LYS A 101 -4.63 -16.60 -19.54
CA LYS A 101 -4.53 -16.50 -21.00
C LYS A 101 -5.82 -15.93 -21.61
N GLY A 102 -5.67 -15.08 -22.63
CA GLY A 102 -6.79 -14.48 -23.38
C GLY A 102 -7.36 -13.18 -22.80
N ILE A 103 -6.84 -12.68 -21.67
CA ILE A 103 -7.16 -11.35 -21.15
C ILE A 103 -6.00 -10.42 -21.49
N SER A 104 -6.27 -9.33 -22.21
CA SER A 104 -5.25 -8.38 -22.66
C SER A 104 -4.86 -7.35 -21.60
N ASP A 105 -5.80 -6.92 -20.76
CA ASP A 105 -5.56 -5.93 -19.72
C ASP A 105 -6.46 -6.14 -18.48
N LEU A 106 -6.01 -5.62 -17.34
CA LEU A 106 -6.80 -5.58 -16.11
C LEU A 106 -7.70 -4.35 -16.10
N SER A 107 -8.89 -4.49 -15.52
CA SER A 107 -9.72 -3.32 -15.18
C SER A 107 -9.35 -2.76 -13.81
N VAL A 108 -9.61 -1.47 -13.58
CA VAL A 108 -9.52 -0.85 -12.24
C VAL A 108 -10.42 -1.57 -11.21
N LYS A 109 -11.55 -2.14 -11.67
CA LYS A 109 -12.43 -2.96 -10.84
C LYS A 109 -11.72 -4.23 -10.37
N THR A 110 -10.93 -4.87 -11.22
CA THR A 110 -10.15 -6.07 -10.89
C THR A 110 -9.18 -5.81 -9.74
N ILE A 111 -8.48 -4.67 -9.73
CA ILE A 111 -7.62 -4.24 -8.61
C ILE A 111 -8.42 -4.19 -7.31
N SER A 112 -9.63 -3.61 -7.35
CA SER A 112 -10.49 -3.55 -6.16
C SER A 112 -10.88 -4.94 -5.68
N THR A 113 -11.30 -5.79 -6.61
CA THR A 113 -11.71 -7.17 -6.31
C THR A 113 -10.56 -7.97 -5.71
N TRP A 114 -9.34 -7.84 -6.20
CA TRP A 114 -8.18 -8.53 -5.64
C TRP A 114 -7.83 -8.05 -4.23
N ILE A 115 -7.96 -6.75 -3.96
CA ILE A 115 -7.78 -6.20 -2.61
C ILE A 115 -8.83 -6.78 -1.66
N CYS A 116 -10.12 -6.67 -2.00
CA CYS A 116 -11.21 -7.19 -1.16
C CYS A 116 -11.09 -8.70 -0.94
N LYS A 117 -10.79 -9.48 -1.99
CA LYS A 117 -10.56 -10.93 -1.88
C LYS A 117 -9.39 -11.27 -0.95
N CYS A 118 -8.30 -10.50 -1.01
CA CYS A 118 -7.16 -10.70 -0.11
C CYS A 118 -7.59 -10.52 1.36
N ILE A 119 -8.40 -9.50 1.64
CA ILE A 119 -8.95 -9.26 2.98
C ILE A 119 -9.85 -10.43 3.36
N SER A 120 -10.82 -10.81 2.52
CA SER A 120 -11.73 -11.94 2.80
C SER A 120 -11.01 -13.25 3.10
N LEU A 121 -9.94 -13.56 2.34
CA LEU A 121 -9.14 -14.75 2.58
C LEU A 121 -8.38 -14.70 3.92
N ALA A 122 -7.89 -13.53 4.33
CA ALA A 122 -7.16 -13.37 5.58
C ALA A 122 -8.04 -13.58 6.83
N TYR A 123 -9.33 -13.23 6.76
CA TYR A 123 -10.28 -13.44 7.86
C TYR A 123 -10.94 -14.83 7.85
N GLY A 124 -10.77 -15.62 6.78
CA GLY A 124 -11.35 -16.95 6.62
C GLY A 124 -12.83 -16.95 6.21
N SER A 125 -13.31 -18.08 5.69
CA SER A 125 -14.67 -18.22 5.12
C SER A 125 -15.79 -17.89 6.12
N SER A 126 -15.62 -18.19 7.41
CA SER A 126 -16.62 -17.91 8.46
C SER A 126 -16.79 -16.43 8.78
N LYS A 127 -15.80 -15.59 8.44
CA LYS A 127 -15.87 -14.13 8.59
C LYS A 127 -16.06 -13.41 7.24
N ALA A 128 -16.06 -14.13 6.12
CA ALA A 128 -16.26 -13.55 4.80
C ALA A 128 -17.69 -12.99 4.62
N GLU A 129 -18.71 -13.63 5.20
CA GLU A 129 -20.08 -13.10 5.25
C GLU A 129 -20.17 -11.82 6.08
N LEU A 130 -19.41 -11.75 7.18
CA LEU A 130 -19.28 -10.52 7.98
C LEU A 130 -18.62 -9.41 7.14
N LEU A 131 -17.53 -9.70 6.42
CA LEU A 131 -16.87 -8.71 5.57
C LEU A 131 -17.75 -8.21 4.40
N ASN A 132 -18.61 -9.07 3.85
CA ASN A 132 -19.63 -8.67 2.89
C ASN A 132 -20.68 -7.75 3.54
N SER A 133 -21.07 -8.04 4.77
CA SER A 133 -22.00 -7.21 5.56
C SER A 133 -21.39 -5.86 5.96
N PHE A 134 -20.08 -5.81 6.25
CA PHE A 134 -19.32 -4.59 6.51
C PHE A 134 -18.97 -3.80 5.23
N ASN A 135 -19.36 -4.31 4.05
CA ASN A 135 -19.13 -3.67 2.75
C ASN A 135 -17.67 -3.23 2.57
N VAL A 136 -16.71 -4.10 2.88
CA VAL A 136 -15.27 -3.76 2.79
C VAL A 136 -14.90 -3.38 1.36
N LYS A 137 -14.43 -2.14 1.19
CA LYS A 137 -14.09 -1.59 -0.11
C LYS A 137 -12.59 -1.35 -0.20
N ALA A 138 -12.07 -1.44 -1.42
CA ALA A 138 -10.67 -1.13 -1.67
C ALA A 138 -10.25 0.30 -1.26
N HIS A 139 -11.18 1.26 -1.17
CA HIS A 139 -10.87 2.61 -0.68
C HIS A 139 -10.61 2.65 0.83
N ASP A 140 -11.05 1.64 1.60
CA ASP A 140 -10.86 1.61 3.06
C ASP A 140 -9.39 1.41 3.38
N VAL A 141 -8.69 0.57 2.60
CA VAL A 141 -7.24 0.36 2.72
C VAL A 141 -6.48 1.67 2.60
N ARG A 142 -6.92 2.56 1.70
CA ARG A 142 -6.34 3.89 1.56
C ARG A 142 -6.58 4.75 2.80
N GLY A 143 -7.81 4.77 3.32
CA GLY A 143 -8.12 5.53 4.54
C GLY A 143 -7.34 5.03 5.76
N ILE A 144 -7.26 3.71 5.95
CA ILE A 144 -6.48 3.05 7.00
C ILE A 144 -4.99 3.38 6.84
N SER A 145 -4.44 3.24 5.62
CA SER A 145 -3.04 3.53 5.31
C SER A 145 -2.61 4.93 5.78
N THR A 146 -3.39 5.93 5.41
CA THR A 146 -3.10 7.34 5.68
C THR A 146 -3.41 7.75 7.11
N SER A 147 -4.47 7.20 7.69
CA SER A 147 -4.80 7.43 9.11
C SER A 147 -3.78 6.78 10.03
N TRP A 148 -3.25 5.62 9.66
CA TRP A 148 -2.17 4.95 10.40
C TRP A 148 -0.87 5.74 10.37
N ALA A 149 -0.51 6.29 9.21
CA ALA A 149 0.66 7.16 9.09
C ALA A 149 0.51 8.42 9.96
N LEU A 150 -0.66 9.07 9.91
CA LEU A 150 -0.98 10.23 10.76
C LEU A 150 -0.88 9.89 12.25
N PHE A 151 -1.43 8.74 12.65
CA PHE A 151 -1.38 8.24 14.03
C PHE A 151 0.07 7.96 14.50
N ASN A 152 0.97 7.60 13.58
CA ASN A 152 2.39 7.35 13.82
C ASN A 152 3.26 8.58 13.52
N SER A 153 2.76 9.78 13.85
CA SER A 153 3.50 11.05 13.79
C SER A 153 3.87 11.55 12.39
N ALA A 154 3.25 11.04 11.32
CA ALA A 154 3.35 11.73 10.02
C ALA A 154 2.62 13.07 10.10
N SER A 155 3.18 14.11 9.49
CA SER A 155 2.50 15.39 9.33
C SER A 155 1.30 15.26 8.40
N LEU A 156 0.34 16.18 8.53
CA LEU A 156 -0.80 16.24 7.63
C LEU A 156 -0.34 16.44 6.17
N GLU A 157 0.69 17.26 5.94
CA GLU A 157 1.28 17.49 4.62
C GLU A 157 1.81 16.18 3.99
N GLU A 158 2.56 15.38 4.75
CA GLU A 158 3.06 14.08 4.29
C GLU A 158 1.90 13.14 3.93
N VAL A 159 0.83 13.13 4.72
CA VAL A 159 -0.36 12.30 4.47
C VAL A 159 -1.11 12.76 3.21
N LEU A 160 -1.26 14.08 3.02
CA LEU A 160 -1.89 14.65 1.83
C LEU A 160 -1.09 14.36 0.56
N SER A 161 0.24 14.50 0.65
CA SER A 161 1.18 14.15 -0.41
C SER A 161 1.12 12.66 -0.75
N ALA A 162 1.23 11.79 0.26
CA ALA A 162 1.19 10.34 0.05
C ALA A 162 -0.13 9.89 -0.58
N GLY A 163 -1.24 10.46 -0.13
CA GLY A 163 -2.56 10.23 -0.70
C GLY A 163 -2.78 10.92 -2.04
N PHE A 164 -2.03 11.93 -2.45
CA PHE A 164 -2.40 12.76 -3.61
C PHE A 164 -3.78 13.40 -3.44
N TRP A 165 -3.94 14.10 -2.31
CA TRP A 165 -5.09 14.97 -2.04
C TRP A 165 -4.71 16.42 -2.27
N ARG A 166 -5.60 17.15 -2.96
CA ARG A 166 -5.43 18.60 -3.18
C ARG A 166 -5.79 19.43 -1.94
N ASN A 167 -6.73 18.94 -1.13
CA ASN A 167 -7.21 19.66 0.04
C ASN A 167 -7.39 18.71 1.24
N GLU A 168 -7.24 19.28 2.43
CA GLU A 168 -7.42 18.62 3.72
C GLU A 168 -8.83 18.08 3.90
N ASN A 169 -9.84 18.87 3.51
CA ASN A 169 -11.24 18.53 3.69
C ASN A 169 -11.61 17.19 3.04
N SER A 170 -11.04 16.87 1.87
CA SER A 170 -11.26 15.59 1.21
C SER A 170 -10.74 14.43 2.04
N PHE A 171 -9.58 14.59 2.68
CA PHE A 171 -9.01 13.57 3.55
C PHE A 171 -9.83 13.43 4.84
N ILE A 172 -10.04 14.54 5.56
CA ILE A 172 -10.72 14.57 6.85
C ILE A 172 -12.15 14.02 6.73
N SER A 173 -12.90 14.43 5.71
CA SER A 173 -14.33 14.10 5.61
C SER A 173 -14.60 12.69 5.07
N HIS A 174 -13.66 12.08 4.35
CA HIS A 174 -13.93 10.84 3.61
C HIS A 174 -12.96 9.69 3.88
N TYR A 175 -11.81 9.94 4.51
CA TYR A 175 -10.76 8.94 4.64
C TYR A 175 -10.14 8.85 6.03
N LEU A 176 -10.17 9.93 6.82
CA LEU A 176 -9.68 9.92 8.19
C LEU A 176 -10.52 8.94 9.03
N GLN A 177 -9.84 7.97 9.64
CA GLN A 177 -10.43 6.94 10.48
C GLN A 177 -9.77 6.97 11.86
N SER A 178 -10.54 6.65 12.90
CA SER A 178 -9.98 6.46 14.24
C SER A 178 -9.16 5.18 14.29
N MET A 179 -7.88 5.29 14.68
CA MET A 179 -6.97 4.15 14.85
C MET A 179 -7.03 3.54 16.25
N ALA A 180 -7.75 4.16 17.19
CA ALA A 180 -7.76 3.78 18.61
C ALA A 180 -8.16 2.31 18.83
N THR A 181 -9.12 1.80 18.06
CA THR A 181 -9.63 0.42 18.16
C THR A 181 -8.73 -0.62 17.50
N PHE A 182 -7.80 -0.22 16.63
CA PHE A 182 -7.00 -1.14 15.82
C PHE A 182 -5.50 -1.07 16.12
N ALA A 183 -5.05 -0.05 16.85
CA ALA A 183 -3.64 0.24 17.06
C ALA A 183 -2.88 -0.92 17.69
N GLU A 184 -3.40 -1.51 18.77
CA GLU A 184 -2.75 -2.64 19.45
C GLU A 184 -2.56 -3.85 18.52
N SER A 185 -3.60 -4.18 17.75
CA SER A 185 -3.54 -5.28 16.79
C SER A 185 -2.55 -4.99 15.66
N LEU A 186 -2.50 -3.76 15.15
CA LEU A 186 -1.54 -3.38 14.10
C LEU A 186 -0.11 -3.37 14.61
N TYR A 187 0.13 -2.92 15.84
CA TYR A 187 1.44 -2.96 16.48
C TYR A 187 1.93 -4.38 16.74
N SER A 188 1.05 -5.33 17.04
CA SER A 188 1.43 -6.75 17.20
C SER A 188 1.98 -7.39 15.92
N LEU A 189 1.76 -6.78 14.74
CA LEU A 189 2.31 -7.25 13.47
C LEU A 189 3.79 -6.86 13.28
N GLY A 190 4.35 -6.05 14.18
CA GLY A 190 5.67 -5.46 14.03
C GLY A 190 5.63 -4.20 13.15
N PRO A 191 6.77 -3.82 12.55
CA PRO A 191 6.81 -2.64 11.68
C PRO A 191 5.98 -2.84 10.42
N ILE A 192 5.24 -1.81 10.03
CA ILE A 192 4.42 -1.83 8.81
C ILE A 192 4.72 -0.62 7.93
N VAL A 193 4.63 -0.81 6.62
CA VAL A 193 4.74 0.29 5.66
C VAL A 193 3.35 0.78 5.29
N SER A 194 3.05 2.05 5.57
CA SER A 194 1.80 2.69 5.16
C SER A 194 2.05 4.12 4.69
N ALA A 195 1.31 4.55 3.66
CA ALA A 195 1.39 5.88 3.07
C ALA A 195 2.84 6.37 2.89
N GLN A 196 3.67 5.51 2.29
CA GLN A 196 5.08 5.74 1.94
C GLN A 196 6.03 5.85 3.15
N ARG A 197 5.57 5.46 4.34
CA ARG A 197 6.37 5.52 5.58
C ARG A 197 6.51 4.16 6.23
N LEU A 198 7.67 3.95 6.85
CA LEU A 198 7.94 2.85 7.74
C LEU A 198 7.50 3.24 9.15
N ASN A 199 6.50 2.55 9.70
CA ASN A 199 5.96 2.81 11.03
C ASN A 199 6.37 1.66 11.95
N PHE A 200 7.00 1.99 13.08
CA PHE A 200 7.38 1.03 14.10
C PHE A 200 6.36 1.02 15.24
N PRO A 201 6.12 -0.14 15.88
CA PRO A 201 5.43 -0.17 17.14
C PRO A 201 6.12 0.73 18.17
N PRO A 202 5.36 1.43 19.05
CA PRO A 202 5.96 2.12 20.17
C PRO A 202 6.75 1.11 21.00
N VAL A 203 7.99 1.46 21.32
CA VAL A 203 8.84 0.62 22.17
C VAL A 203 8.15 0.48 23.51
N SER A 204 7.79 -0.74 23.91
CA SER A 204 7.35 -1.01 25.28
C SER A 204 8.49 -0.62 26.20
N SER A 205 8.34 0.45 26.97
CA SER A 205 9.23 0.74 28.09
C SER A 205 8.98 -0.30 29.17
N VAL A 206 9.48 -1.52 28.98
CA VAL A 206 9.67 -2.43 30.10
C VAL A 206 10.86 -1.86 30.87
N THR A 207 10.53 -1.06 31.87
CA THR A 207 11.44 -0.68 32.94
C THR A 207 12.06 -1.96 33.49
N GLY A 208 13.33 -2.17 33.17
CA GLY A 208 14.18 -3.06 33.94
C GLY A 208 14.37 -2.42 35.31
N ASP A 209 13.51 -2.77 36.25
CA ASP A 209 13.72 -2.49 37.66
C ASP A 209 13.32 -3.71 38.48
N SER A 210 14.25 -4.66 38.54
CA SER A 210 14.34 -5.64 39.63
C SER A 210 15.77 -6.15 39.72
N ALA A 211 16.70 -5.22 39.94
CA ALA A 211 17.94 -5.51 40.67
C ALA A 211 17.81 -4.82 42.03
N LEU A 212 18.01 -5.60 43.10
CA LEU A 212 17.91 -5.29 44.54
C LEU A 212 16.67 -5.89 45.23
N ARG A 213 16.78 -7.18 45.57
CA ARG A 213 16.71 -7.68 46.96
C ARG A 213 17.18 -9.12 47.01
#